data_AF-A0A9D8EPW0-F1
#
_entry.id   AF-A0A9D8EPW0-F1
#
_cell.length_a   1.000
_cell.length_b   1.000
_cell.length_c   1.000
_cell.angle_alpha   90.00
_cell.angle_beta   90.00
_cell.angle_gamma   90.00
#
_symmetry.space_group_name_H-M   'P 1'
#
loop_
_entity.id
_entity.type
_entity.pdbx_description
1 polymer ?
#
loop_
_entity_poly.entity_id
_entity_poly.type
_entity_poly.pdbx_seq_one_letter_code
_entity_poly.pdbx_strand_id
1 'polypeptide(L)'
;MDLIDFKDKFSRTKFFVSNIRYYRPKHLYISIFLIIIIAVISITVLFLKQKDEIRRKENILKSYYEKVNYSYKNQSAEENLSASENSTDKEPSSHAKIKVYICGYVNNPGVFEIEKESRIVDLLLLCGGETPEACLEVVNLAQKINDGDMIYIPSEEEIKDGTSALFTGGFVVKGTANTGAAKNSAITNIININTASKEELIILPGIGEQTAQNII
;
A
#
# COMPACT_ATOMS: atom_id res chain seq x y z
N MET A 1 12.76 -52.29 -40.91
CA MET A 1 13.13 -51.12 -40.12
C MET A 1 11.98 -50.12 -40.05
N ASP A 2 10.94 -50.26 -39.23
CA ASP A 2 10.39 -51.39 -38.47
C ASP A 2 8.95 -51.04 -38.08
N LEU A 3 7.96 -51.64 -38.77
CA LEU A 3 6.57 -51.69 -38.29
C LEU A 3 6.42 -52.56 -37.01
N ILE A 4 7.51 -53.19 -36.58
CA ILE A 4 7.61 -54.00 -35.36
C ILE A 4 7.66 -53.14 -34.09
N ASP A 5 8.10 -51.88 -34.19
CA ASP A 5 8.36 -51.05 -33.00
C ASP A 5 7.10 -50.35 -32.45
N PHE A 6 6.08 -50.13 -33.29
CA PHE A 6 4.82 -49.50 -32.86
C PHE A 6 3.93 -50.45 -32.05
N LYS A 7 3.96 -51.74 -32.40
CA LYS A 7 3.15 -52.77 -31.72
C LYS A 7 3.67 -53.07 -30.32
N ASP A 8 4.98 -52.95 -30.11
CA ASP A 8 5.59 -53.22 -28.80
C ASP A 8 5.41 -52.05 -27.81
N LYS A 9 5.35 -50.81 -28.31
CA LYS A 9 5.03 -49.64 -27.47
C LYS A 9 3.59 -49.66 -26.95
N PHE A 10 2.64 -50.23 -27.72
CA PHE A 10 1.23 -50.41 -27.31
C PHE A 10 1.00 -51.62 -26.39
N SER A 11 1.91 -52.61 -26.38
CA SER A 11 1.83 -53.76 -25.47
C SER A 11 2.15 -53.34 -24.02
N ARG A 12 3.14 -52.46 -23.85
CA ARG A 12 3.58 -51.95 -22.54
C ARG A 12 2.56 -51.05 -21.86
N THR A 13 1.79 -50.27 -22.62
CA THR A 13 0.70 -49.44 -22.05
C THR A 13 -0.50 -50.27 -21.58
N LYS A 14 -0.81 -51.39 -22.27
CA LYS A 14 -1.84 -52.33 -21.82
C LYS A 14 -1.50 -52.98 -20.47
N PHE A 15 -0.23 -53.22 -20.19
CA PHE A 15 0.22 -53.78 -18.90
C PHE A 15 0.06 -52.80 -17.73
N PHE A 16 0.25 -51.50 -17.98
CA PHE A 16 0.06 -50.48 -16.95
C PHE A 16 -1.43 -50.26 -16.62
N VAL A 17 -2.30 -50.32 -17.65
CA VAL A 17 -3.75 -50.21 -17.48
C VAL A 17 -4.36 -51.46 -16.85
N SER A 18 -3.81 -52.66 -17.12
CA SER A 18 -4.33 -53.90 -16.53
C SER A 18 -3.96 -54.05 -15.04
N ASN A 19 -2.88 -53.42 -14.57
CA ASN A 19 -2.47 -53.49 -13.17
C ASN A 19 -3.32 -52.61 -12.23
N ILE A 20 -4.06 -51.63 -12.78
CA ILE A 20 -5.03 -50.81 -12.03
C ILE A 20 -6.34 -51.61 -11.77
N ARG A 21 -6.62 -52.64 -12.56
CA ARG A 21 -7.89 -53.38 -12.51
C ARG A 21 -7.95 -54.45 -11.40
N TYR A 22 -6.89 -54.61 -10.60
CA TYR A 22 -6.81 -55.66 -9.57
C TYR A 22 -6.88 -55.15 -8.12
N TYR A 23 -7.49 -53.98 -7.89
CA TYR A 23 -8.02 -53.63 -6.58
C TYR A 23 -9.48 -54.08 -6.50
N ARG A 24 -9.81 -55.04 -5.63
CA ARG A 24 -11.22 -55.40 -5.35
C ARG A 24 -11.99 -54.11 -5.03
N PRO A 25 -13.23 -53.93 -5.52
CA PRO A 25 -13.94 -52.65 -5.49
C PRO A 25 -13.99 -52.03 -4.07
N LYS A 26 -14.08 -52.87 -3.03
CA LYS A 26 -14.06 -52.44 -1.62
C LYS A 26 -12.77 -51.74 -1.19
N HIS A 27 -11.59 -52.22 -1.61
CA HIS A 27 -10.31 -51.60 -1.24
C HIS A 27 -10.03 -50.31 -2.01
N LEU A 28 -10.61 -50.16 -3.21
CA LEU A 28 -10.51 -48.94 -4.01
C LEU A 28 -11.29 -47.78 -3.38
N TYR A 29 -12.48 -48.03 -2.82
CA TYR A 29 -13.20 -47.01 -2.06
C TYR A 29 -12.46 -46.60 -0.77
N ILE A 30 -11.84 -47.56 -0.09
CA ILE A 30 -11.08 -47.31 1.14
C ILE A 30 -9.84 -46.44 0.88
N SER A 31 -9.10 -46.69 -0.20
CA SER A 31 -7.92 -45.87 -0.53
C SER A 31 -8.29 -44.45 -0.95
N ILE A 32 -9.36 -44.27 -1.73
CA ILE A 32 -9.86 -42.93 -2.11
C ILE A 32 -10.32 -42.15 -0.87
N PHE A 33 -11.04 -42.79 0.04
CA PHE A 33 -11.50 -42.16 1.28
C PHE A 33 -10.33 -41.71 2.16
N LEU A 34 -9.27 -42.51 2.25
CA LEU A 34 -8.08 -42.18 3.04
C LEU A 34 -7.30 -40.98 2.44
N ILE A 35 -7.21 -40.89 1.11
CA ILE A 35 -6.61 -39.74 0.41
C ILE A 35 -7.42 -38.47 0.66
N ILE A 36 -8.75 -38.54 0.63
CA ILE A 36 -9.63 -37.39 0.93
C ILE A 36 -9.42 -36.90 2.37
N ILE A 37 -9.32 -37.81 3.34
CA ILE A 37 -9.06 -37.45 4.74
C ILE A 37 -7.71 -36.73 4.88
N ILE A 38 -6.65 -37.26 4.25
CA ILE A 38 -5.32 -36.62 4.30
C ILE A 38 -5.37 -35.24 3.64
N ALA A 39 -6.09 -35.08 2.52
CA ALA A 39 -6.25 -33.80 1.85
C ALA A 39 -6.99 -32.79 2.74
N VAL A 40 -8.08 -33.20 3.40
CA VAL A 40 -8.83 -32.35 4.33
C VAL A 40 -7.94 -31.96 5.52
N ILE A 41 -7.20 -32.89 6.11
CA ILE A 41 -6.28 -32.59 7.21
C ILE A 41 -5.19 -31.63 6.75
N SER A 42 -4.60 -31.84 5.56
CA SER A 42 -3.58 -30.96 4.98
C SER A 42 -4.11 -29.54 4.75
N ILE A 43 -5.30 -29.41 4.17
CA ILE A 43 -5.97 -28.11 3.96
C ILE A 43 -6.24 -27.44 5.31
N THR A 44 -6.74 -28.19 6.30
CA THR A 44 -7.02 -27.67 7.64
C THR A 44 -5.73 -27.15 8.31
N VAL A 45 -4.62 -27.87 8.19
CA VAL A 45 -3.31 -27.44 8.71
C VAL A 45 -2.78 -26.19 7.99
N LEU A 46 -2.99 -26.07 6.67
CA LEU A 46 -2.63 -24.85 5.92
C LEU A 46 -3.43 -23.63 6.42
N PHE A 47 -4.74 -23.79 6.63
CA PHE A 47 -5.58 -22.73 7.19
C PHE A 47 -5.16 -22.33 8.60
N LEU A 48 -4.76 -23.29 9.45
CA LEU A 48 -4.25 -23.00 10.79
C LEU A 48 -2.92 -22.23 10.75
N LYS A 49 -1.98 -22.62 9.87
CA LYS A 49 -0.71 -21.90 9.68
C LYS A 49 -0.91 -20.48 9.15
N GLN A 50 -1.82 -20.30 8.20
CA GLN A 50 -2.16 -18.98 7.65
C GLN A 50 -2.72 -18.06 8.75
N LYS A 51 -3.59 -18.60 9.62
CA LYS A 51 -4.15 -17.87 10.77
C LYS A 51 -3.08 -17.50 11.81
N ASP A 52 -2.12 -18.38 12.07
CA ASP A 52 -1.01 -18.11 12.99
C ASP A 52 -0.07 -17.01 12.46
N GLU A 53 0.15 -16.96 11.15
CA GLU A 53 0.99 -15.95 10.52
C GLU A 53 0.35 -14.56 10.58
N ILE A 54 -0.95 -14.47 10.32
CA ILE A 54 -1.74 -13.24 10.49
C ILE A 54 -1.66 -12.76 11.94
N ARG A 55 -1.88 -13.67 12.90
CA ARG A 55 -1.81 -13.35 14.34
C ARG A 55 -0.42 -12.89 14.80
N ARG A 56 0.66 -13.45 14.22
CA ARG A 56 2.02 -12.99 14.49
C ARG A 56 2.25 -11.57 13.98
N LYS A 57 1.80 -11.24 12.76
CA LYS A 57 1.92 -9.90 12.18
C LYS A 57 1.16 -8.87 13.01
N GLU A 58 -0.07 -9.19 13.43
CA GLU A 58 -0.86 -8.34 14.33
C GLU A 58 -0.13 -8.06 15.66
N ASN A 59 0.46 -9.08 16.28
CA ASN A 59 1.20 -8.91 17.53
C ASN A 59 2.47 -8.06 17.36
N ILE A 60 3.19 -8.21 16.25
CA ILE A 60 4.38 -7.40 15.93
C ILE A 60 3.96 -5.95 15.74
N LEU A 61 2.92 -5.71 14.94
CA LEU A 61 2.40 -4.38 14.66
C LEU A 61 1.92 -3.69 15.95
N LYS A 62 1.19 -4.41 16.80
CA LYS A 62 0.77 -3.93 18.11
C LYS A 62 1.96 -3.59 19.01
N SER A 63 3.00 -4.43 19.04
CA SER A 63 4.22 -4.17 19.82
C SER A 63 5.01 -2.96 19.31
N TYR A 64 4.99 -2.71 18.00
CA TYR A 64 5.60 -1.55 17.39
C TYR A 64 4.87 -0.27 17.81
N TYR A 65 3.54 -0.25 17.69
CA TYR A 65 2.72 0.88 18.10
C TYR A 65 2.77 1.16 19.61
N GLU A 66 2.81 0.12 20.44
CA GLU A 66 2.93 0.27 21.90
C GLU A 66 4.29 0.86 22.31
N LYS A 67 5.37 0.44 21.65
CA LYS A 67 6.71 1.01 21.87
C LYS A 67 6.78 2.48 21.46
N VAL A 68 6.19 2.85 20.33
CA VAL A 68 6.18 4.24 19.84
C VAL A 68 5.36 5.15 20.76
N ASN A 69 4.18 4.69 21.21
CA ASN A 69 3.36 5.44 22.18
C ASN A 69 4.08 5.65 23.53
N TYR A 70 4.85 4.67 23.98
CA TYR A 70 5.65 4.80 25.20
C TYR A 70 6.76 5.87 25.04
N SER A 71 7.36 5.98 23.86
CA SER A 71 8.37 7.00 23.55
C SER A 71 7.78 8.41 23.53
N TYR A 72 6.62 8.61 22.89
CA TYR A 72 5.92 9.91 22.87
C TYR A 72 5.47 10.36 24.26
N LYS A 73 5.03 9.42 25.11
CA LYS A 73 4.61 9.72 26.49
C LYS A 73 5.78 10.14 27.39
N ASN A 74 6.97 9.58 27.18
CA ASN A 74 8.15 9.99 27.94
C ASN A 74 8.74 11.31 27.45
N GLN A 75 8.67 11.58 26.15
CA GLN A 75 9.13 12.86 25.57
C GLN A 75 8.26 14.04 26.03
N SER A 76 6.96 13.83 26.18
CA SER A 76 6.04 14.83 26.76
C SER A 76 6.11 14.93 28.29
N ALA A 77 6.60 13.91 29.00
CA ALA A 77 6.80 13.95 30.46
C ALA A 77 8.11 14.66 30.86
N GLU A 78 9.18 14.53 30.06
CA GLU A 78 10.47 15.20 30.31
C GLU A 78 10.41 16.71 30.02
N GLU A 79 9.59 17.17 29.06
CA GLU A 79 9.34 18.62 28.85
C GLU A 79 8.59 19.30 30.01
N ASN A 80 7.82 18.54 30.81
CA ASN A 80 7.01 19.10 31.90
C ASN A 80 7.71 19.16 33.26
N LEU A 81 8.93 18.61 33.40
CA LEU A 81 9.70 18.65 34.66
C LEU A 81 10.76 19.77 34.72
N SER A 82 11.01 20.48 33.61
CA SER A 82 11.96 21.61 33.54
C SER A 82 11.26 22.98 33.43
N ALA A 83 10.05 23.10 33.96
CA ALA A 83 9.29 24.37 33.99
C ALA A 83 9.00 24.83 35.43
N SER A 84 9.97 24.68 36.33
CA SER A 84 10.00 25.46 37.57
C SER A 84 11.43 25.92 37.82
N GLU A 85 11.57 27.24 37.85
CA GLU A 85 12.74 28.04 38.23
C GLU A 85 13.77 28.41 37.14
N ASN A 86 13.77 29.72 36.92
CA ASN A 86 14.81 30.62 36.40
C ASN A 86 14.85 31.01 34.91
N SER A 87 14.83 32.33 34.78
CA SER A 87 14.88 33.22 33.64
C SER A 87 16.16 33.14 32.81
N THR A 88 16.08 33.84 31.66
CA THR A 88 17.11 34.30 30.71
C THR A 88 17.51 33.37 29.56
N ASP A 89 17.13 33.83 28.35
CA ASP A 89 17.63 33.58 27.00
C ASP A 89 17.68 32.15 26.47
N LYS A 90 16.58 31.70 25.82
CA LYS A 90 16.62 30.74 24.71
C LYS A 90 15.58 31.10 23.65
N GLU A 91 16.01 30.99 22.38
CA GLU A 91 15.21 31.17 21.17
C GLU A 91 13.84 30.50 21.23
N PRO A 92 12.81 31.03 20.55
CA PRO A 92 11.52 30.37 20.48
C PRO A 92 11.66 29.12 19.60
N SER A 93 11.87 27.94 20.20
CA SER A 93 11.54 26.69 19.50
C SER A 93 10.02 26.64 19.41
N SER A 94 9.52 27.25 18.33
CA SER A 94 8.12 27.30 18.00
C SER A 94 7.61 25.87 17.78
N HIS A 95 7.03 25.29 18.83
CA HIS A 95 6.09 24.16 18.75
C HIS A 95 4.81 24.61 18.04
N ALA A 96 4.94 25.11 16.82
CA ALA A 96 3.80 25.45 15.98
C ALA A 96 3.09 24.15 15.64
N LYS A 97 1.79 24.09 15.91
CA LYS A 97 0.93 22.97 15.49
C LYS A 97 0.27 23.30 14.17
N ILE A 98 0.09 22.29 13.34
CA ILE A 98 -0.55 22.36 12.03
C ILE A 98 -1.73 21.37 11.99
N LYS A 99 -2.75 21.68 11.19
CA LYS A 99 -3.92 20.84 10.98
C LYS A 99 -3.89 20.21 9.60
N VAL A 100 -4.06 18.89 9.57
CA VAL A 100 -3.93 18.09 8.35
C VAL A 100 -5.12 17.15 8.25
N TYR A 101 -5.69 17.02 7.06
CA TYR A 101 -6.75 16.06 6.78
C TYR A 101 -6.17 14.79 6.19
N ILE A 102 -6.57 13.63 6.72
CA ILE A 102 -6.20 12.33 6.18
C ILE A 102 -7.43 11.47 5.93
N CYS A 103 -7.45 10.84 4.76
CA CYS A 103 -8.57 10.04 4.28
C CYS A 103 -8.10 8.86 3.43
N GLY A 104 -9.04 7.97 3.07
CA GLY A 104 -8.76 6.73 2.34
C GLY A 104 -8.66 5.53 3.28
N TYR A 105 -7.73 4.63 2.97
CA TYR A 105 -7.57 3.32 3.63
C TYR A 105 -6.74 3.43 4.91
N VAL A 106 -7.25 4.21 5.87
CA VAL A 106 -6.69 4.38 7.22
C VAL A 106 -7.73 4.04 8.28
N ASN A 107 -7.30 3.62 9.47
CA ASN A 107 -8.23 3.16 10.51
C ASN A 107 -9.14 4.27 11.03
N ASN A 108 -8.60 5.48 11.24
CA ASN A 108 -9.36 6.65 11.68
C ASN A 108 -9.13 7.84 10.75
N PRO A 109 -9.93 7.99 9.68
CA PRO A 109 -9.86 9.17 8.82
C PRO A 109 -10.41 10.41 9.55
N GLY A 110 -9.85 11.58 9.28
CA GLY A 110 -10.24 12.81 9.97
C GLY A 110 -9.19 13.92 9.89
N VAL A 111 -9.45 15.02 10.59
CA VAL A 111 -8.52 16.13 10.73
C VAL A 111 -7.73 15.96 12.03
N PHE A 112 -6.40 15.98 11.95
CA PHE A 112 -5.50 15.83 13.07
C PHE A 112 -4.64 17.06 13.26
N GLU A 113 -4.29 17.33 14.51
CA GLU A 113 -3.37 18.40 14.88
C GLU A 113 -2.01 17.80 15.23
N ILE A 114 -0.98 18.16 14.47
CA ILE A 114 0.37 17.59 14.57
C ILE A 114 1.42 18.70 14.70
N GLU A 115 2.61 18.35 15.16
CA GLU A 115 3.72 19.31 15.23
C GLU A 115 4.17 19.71 13.83
N LYS A 116 4.52 20.98 13.64
CA LYS A 116 5.15 21.45 12.42
C LYS A 116 6.46 20.67 12.17
N GLU A 117 6.76 20.38 10.91
CA GLU A 117 7.84 19.49 10.46
C GLU A 117 7.59 17.98 10.61
N SER A 118 6.41 17.57 11.09
CA SER A 118 5.98 16.16 11.09
C SER A 118 5.89 15.59 9.66
N ARG A 119 6.03 14.27 9.54
CA ARG A 119 5.95 13.55 8.27
C ARG A 119 4.67 12.73 8.15
N ILE A 120 4.36 12.27 6.94
CA ILE A 120 3.19 11.42 6.64
C ILE A 120 3.14 10.18 7.54
N VAL A 121 4.29 9.57 7.84
CA VAL A 121 4.36 8.42 8.76
C VAL A 121 3.86 8.76 10.18
N ASP A 122 4.16 9.95 10.68
CA ASP A 122 3.77 10.40 12.03
C ASP A 122 2.25 10.62 12.09
N LEU A 123 1.68 11.19 11.02
CA LEU A 123 0.24 11.33 10.87
C LEU A 123 -0.46 9.97 10.79
N LEU A 124 0.05 9.04 9.98
CA LEU A 124 -0.51 7.70 9.84
C LEU A 124 -0.55 6.94 11.17
N LEU A 125 0.49 7.10 11.99
CA LEU A 125 0.57 6.61 13.36
C LEU A 125 -0.56 7.17 14.25
N LEU A 126 -0.80 8.48 14.19
CA LEU A 126 -1.87 9.14 14.94
C LEU A 126 -3.28 8.68 14.50
N CYS A 127 -3.43 8.29 13.24
CA CYS A 127 -4.67 7.73 12.71
C CYS A 127 -4.93 6.29 13.14
N GLY A 128 -4.04 5.69 13.93
CA GLY A 128 -4.12 4.30 14.34
C GLY A 128 -3.64 3.32 13.28
N GLY A 129 -2.85 3.79 12.31
CA GLY A 129 -2.29 2.98 11.24
C GLY A 129 -3.19 2.83 10.01
N GLU A 130 -2.66 2.10 9.04
CA GLU A 130 -3.31 1.74 7.80
C GLU A 130 -4.33 0.60 7.97
N THR A 131 -5.26 0.48 7.02
CA THR A 131 -6.11 -0.71 6.91
C THR A 131 -5.39 -1.83 6.14
N PRO A 132 -5.84 -3.10 6.22
CA PRO A 132 -5.21 -4.22 5.50
C PRO A 132 -5.20 -4.09 3.98
N GLU A 133 -6.06 -3.24 3.43
CA GLU A 133 -6.22 -3.03 1.98
C GLU A 133 -5.37 -1.85 1.47
N ALA A 134 -4.74 -1.10 2.38
CA ALA A 134 -3.96 0.08 2.06
C ALA A 134 -2.66 -0.26 1.34
N CYS A 135 -2.30 0.55 0.34
CA CYS A 135 -1.03 0.43 -0.36
C CYS A 135 -0.12 1.62 -0.01
N LEU A 136 0.80 1.40 0.92
CA LEU A 136 1.77 2.42 1.34
C LEU A 136 2.98 2.54 0.41
N GLU A 137 3.24 1.56 -0.45
CA GLU A 137 4.41 1.53 -1.35
C GLU A 137 4.43 2.72 -2.32
N VAL A 138 3.26 3.26 -2.63
CA VAL A 138 3.10 4.39 -3.55
C VAL A 138 3.10 5.75 -2.83
N VAL A 139 3.04 5.77 -1.49
CA VAL A 139 2.98 6.99 -0.68
C VAL A 139 4.38 7.32 -0.16
N ASN A 140 4.82 8.57 -0.34
CA ASN A 140 6.07 9.02 0.24
C ASN A 140 5.93 9.27 1.76
N LEU A 141 6.06 8.22 2.56
CA LEU A 141 5.94 8.28 4.02
C LEU A 141 6.94 9.25 4.69
N ALA A 142 8.06 9.53 4.03
CA ALA A 142 9.10 10.44 4.52
C ALA A 142 8.82 11.93 4.20
N GLN A 143 7.76 12.22 3.44
CA GLN A 143 7.38 13.57 3.06
C GLN A 143 6.96 14.38 4.28
N LYS A 144 7.46 15.61 4.38
CA LYS A 144 7.02 16.59 5.38
C LYS A 144 5.61 17.08 5.07
N ILE A 145 4.84 17.33 6.12
CA ILE A 145 3.48 17.82 6.01
C ILE A 145 3.42 19.31 6.35
N ASN A 146 2.62 20.06 5.60
CA ASN A 146 2.32 21.46 5.83
C ASN A 146 0.89 21.66 6.35
N ASP A 147 0.63 22.83 6.91
CA ASP A 147 -0.71 23.19 7.38
C ASP A 147 -1.73 23.23 6.23
N GLY A 148 -2.89 22.62 6.44
CA GLY A 148 -3.95 22.52 5.44
C GLY A 148 -3.77 21.42 4.41
N ASP A 149 -2.71 20.61 4.50
CA ASP A 149 -2.52 19.48 3.58
C ASP A 149 -3.65 18.44 3.72
N MET A 150 -4.01 17.85 2.57
CA MET A 150 -4.87 16.68 2.50
C MET A 150 -4.05 15.49 2.01
N ILE A 151 -3.97 14.44 2.82
CA ILE A 151 -3.27 13.20 2.53
C ILE A 151 -4.30 12.10 2.26
N TYR A 152 -4.21 11.46 1.08
CA TYR A 152 -5.03 10.31 0.74
C TYR A 152 -4.17 9.05 0.74
N ILE A 153 -4.62 8.01 1.43
CA ILE A 153 -4.01 6.69 1.41
C ILE A 153 -4.82 5.78 0.48
N PRO A 154 -4.26 5.33 -0.66
CA PRO A 154 -4.95 4.48 -1.63
C PRO A 154 -4.97 3.01 -1.21
N SER A 155 -5.85 2.21 -1.82
CA SER A 155 -5.83 0.75 -1.69
C SER A 155 -4.98 0.07 -2.75
N GLU A 156 -4.59 -1.18 -2.49
CA GLU A 156 -3.92 -2.01 -3.49
C GLU A 156 -4.73 -2.22 -4.77
N GLU A 157 -6.06 -2.31 -4.67
CA GLU A 157 -6.95 -2.48 -5.83
C GLU A 157 -6.96 -1.21 -6.70
N GLU A 158 -7.01 -0.03 -6.06
CA GLU A 158 -6.92 1.25 -6.77
C GLU A 158 -5.59 1.43 -7.51
N ILE A 159 -4.48 0.92 -6.95
CA ILE A 159 -3.19 0.92 -7.65
C ILE A 159 -3.23 -0.03 -8.86
N LYS A 160 -3.77 -1.24 -8.68
CA LYS A 160 -3.83 -2.28 -9.74
C LYS A 160 -4.71 -1.85 -10.91
N ASP A 161 -5.81 -1.16 -10.63
CA ASP A 161 -6.73 -0.64 -11.65
C ASP A 161 -6.23 0.66 -12.29
N GLY A 162 -5.10 1.20 -11.83
CA GLY A 162 -4.52 2.46 -12.32
C GLY A 162 -5.39 3.69 -12.03
N THR A 163 -6.42 3.52 -11.20
CA THR A 163 -7.37 4.56 -10.79
C THR A 163 -6.85 5.38 -9.62
N SER A 164 -5.76 4.95 -8.99
CA SER A 164 -5.11 5.69 -7.92
C SER A 164 -4.57 7.03 -8.43
N ALA A 165 -5.34 8.07 -8.17
CA ALA A 165 -4.80 9.41 -8.17
C ALA A 165 -3.86 9.50 -6.96
N LEU A 166 -2.55 9.53 -7.24
CA LEU A 166 -1.54 9.88 -6.25
C LEU A 166 -1.79 11.32 -5.80
N PHE A 167 -2.50 11.48 -4.69
CA PHE A 167 -2.74 12.77 -4.07
C PHE A 167 -1.63 13.05 -3.07
N THR A 168 -0.59 13.72 -3.54
CA THR A 168 0.31 14.48 -2.68
C THR A 168 0.40 15.90 -3.23
N GLY A 169 0.00 16.90 -2.44
CA GLY A 169 0.10 18.31 -2.82
C GLY A 169 -0.92 18.83 -3.84
N GLY A 170 -2.21 18.44 -3.73
CA GLY A 170 -3.29 19.05 -4.51
C GLY A 170 -3.36 18.68 -6.00
N PHE A 171 -2.61 17.67 -6.44
CA PHE A 171 -2.62 17.22 -7.84
C PHE A 171 -3.40 15.91 -8.01
N VAL A 172 -4.46 15.94 -8.83
CA VAL A 172 -5.16 14.75 -9.31
C VAL A 172 -4.42 14.24 -10.54
N VAL A 173 -3.54 13.23 -10.42
CA VAL A 173 -3.12 12.49 -11.62
C VAL A 173 -4.22 11.47 -11.92
N LYS A 174 -5.16 11.86 -12.79
CA LYS A 174 -6.14 10.92 -13.34
C LYS A 174 -5.40 10.02 -14.33
N GLY A 175 -4.91 8.88 -13.84
CA GLY A 175 -4.41 7.78 -14.67
C GLY A 175 -5.52 7.31 -15.61
N THR A 176 -5.57 7.89 -16.81
CA THR A 176 -6.46 7.40 -17.87
C THR A 176 -5.81 6.15 -18.44
N ALA A 177 -6.22 4.98 -17.96
CA ALA A 177 -5.97 3.73 -18.65
C ALA A 177 -6.76 3.73 -19.97
N ASN A 178 -6.11 4.21 -21.05
CA ASN A 178 -6.54 3.88 -22.40
C ASN A 178 -5.73 2.68 -22.90
N THR A 179 -6.51 1.68 -23.27
CA THR A 179 -6.19 0.52 -24.08
C THR A 179 -5.21 0.82 -25.22
N GLY A 180 -4.25 -0.10 -25.40
CA GLY A 180 -3.63 -0.49 -26.67
C GLY A 180 -3.27 0.59 -27.71
N ALA A 181 -1.96 0.77 -27.89
CA ALA A 181 -1.30 1.34 -29.06
C ALA A 181 -1.45 2.85 -29.29
N ALA A 182 -0.42 3.62 -28.90
CA ALA A 182 0.42 4.39 -29.83
C ALA A 182 1.26 5.44 -29.09
N LYS A 183 2.56 5.44 -29.44
CA LYS A 183 3.49 6.57 -29.44
C LYS A 183 3.87 7.22 -28.10
N ASN A 184 5.11 6.94 -27.71
CA ASN A 184 6.04 7.92 -27.14
C ASN A 184 5.82 9.32 -27.74
N SER A 185 5.73 10.33 -26.86
CA SER A 185 5.60 11.79 -27.12
C SER A 185 4.21 12.37 -26.84
N ALA A 186 3.85 12.42 -25.55
CA ALA A 186 3.06 13.50 -24.97
C ALA A 186 3.12 13.40 -23.44
N ILE A 187 4.32 13.45 -22.86
CA ILE A 187 4.44 14.02 -21.51
C ILE A 187 4.20 15.51 -21.75
N THR A 188 2.94 15.89 -21.66
CA THR A 188 2.50 17.28 -21.70
C THR A 188 3.29 18.02 -20.64
N ASN A 189 3.95 19.10 -21.05
CA ASN A 189 4.72 19.99 -20.20
C ASN A 189 3.79 20.55 -19.10
N ILE A 190 3.73 19.89 -17.94
CA ILE A 190 2.91 20.33 -16.80
C ILE A 190 3.65 21.51 -16.17
N ILE A 191 3.09 22.69 -16.36
CA ILE A 191 3.64 23.95 -15.87
C ILE A 191 2.92 24.28 -14.55
N ASN A 192 3.67 24.47 -13.47
CA ASN A 192 3.11 24.78 -12.15
C ASN A 192 2.68 26.24 -12.09
N ILE A 193 1.38 26.51 -12.01
CA ILE A 193 0.80 27.86 -12.00
C ILE A 193 1.33 28.77 -10.87
N ASN A 194 1.79 28.20 -9.75
CA ASN A 194 2.24 28.98 -8.60
C ASN A 194 3.72 29.38 -8.68
N THR A 195 4.48 28.79 -9.61
CA THR A 195 5.93 29.03 -9.76
C THR A 195 6.35 29.34 -11.19
N ALA A 196 5.46 29.20 -12.15
CA ALA A 196 5.77 29.35 -13.56
C ALA A 196 6.12 30.79 -13.91
N SER A 197 7.08 30.95 -14.82
CA SER A 197 7.38 32.26 -15.38
C SER A 197 6.32 32.67 -16.41
N LYS A 198 6.29 33.96 -16.75
CA LYS A 198 5.35 34.50 -17.74
C LYS A 198 5.52 33.83 -19.09
N GLU A 199 6.76 33.58 -19.48
CA GLU A 199 7.14 32.95 -20.74
C GLU A 199 6.66 31.50 -20.78
N GLU A 200 6.70 30.79 -19.66
CA GLU A 200 6.22 29.42 -19.54
C GLU A 200 4.70 29.34 -19.67
N LEU A 201 3.96 30.26 -19.05
CA LEU A 201 2.50 30.30 -19.14
C LEU A 201 1.99 30.62 -20.55
N ILE A 202 2.70 31.45 -21.32
CA ILE A 202 2.33 31.81 -22.70
C ILE A 202 2.45 30.62 -23.67
N ILE A 203 3.26 29.60 -23.35
CA ILE A 203 3.40 28.39 -24.19
C ILE A 203 2.12 27.54 -24.13
N LEU A 204 1.27 27.74 -23.11
CA LEU A 204 0.01 27.01 -22.97
C LEU A 204 -1.02 27.47 -24.01
N PRO A 205 -1.73 26.53 -24.67
CA PRO A 205 -2.71 26.86 -25.69
C PRO A 205 -3.84 27.71 -25.10
N GLY A 206 -4.08 28.88 -25.69
CA GLY A 206 -5.14 29.80 -25.27
C GLY A 206 -4.76 30.80 -24.17
N ILE A 207 -3.50 30.82 -23.70
CA ILE A 207 -2.98 31.83 -22.79
C ILE A 207 -2.15 32.86 -23.57
N GLY A 208 -2.63 34.11 -23.62
CA GLY A 208 -1.89 35.25 -24.19
C GLY A 208 -1.12 36.04 -23.14
N GLU A 209 -0.29 37.00 -23.55
CA GLU A 209 0.54 37.82 -22.64
C GLU A 209 -0.24 38.50 -21.51
N GLN A 210 -1.43 39.04 -21.81
CA GLN A 210 -2.30 39.66 -20.79
C GLN A 210 -2.84 38.63 -19.80
N THR A 211 -3.27 37.47 -20.29
CA THR A 211 -3.80 36.40 -19.44
C THR A 211 -2.68 35.83 -18.54
N ALA A 212 -1.49 35.61 -19.08
CA ALA A 212 -0.33 35.17 -18.31
C ALA A 212 0.07 36.20 -17.24
N GLN A 213 0.02 37.51 -17.55
CA GLN A 213 0.33 38.57 -16.59
C GLN A 213 -0.66 38.63 -15.43
N ASN A 214 -1.91 38.21 -15.64
CA ASN A 214 -2.93 38.20 -14.60
C ASN A 214 -2.86 36.94 -13.70
N ILE A 215 -2.12 35.92 -14.11
CA ILE A 215 -1.97 34.66 -13.37
C ILE A 215 -0.79 34.71 -12.38
N ILE A 216 0.24 35.53 -12.67
CA ILE A 216 1.44 35.77 -11.84
C ILE A 216 1.17 36.89 -10.83
#